data_AF-A0A2D9CD52-F1
#
_entry.id   AF-A0A2D9CD52-F1
#
_cell.length_a   1.000
_cell.length_b   1.000
_cell.length_c   1.000
_cell.angle_alpha   90.00
_cell.angle_beta   90.00
_cell.angle_gamma   90.00
#
_symmetry.space_group_name_H-M   'P 1'
#
loop_
_entity.id
_entity.type
_entity.pdbx_description
1 polymer ?
#
loop_
_entity_poly.entity_id
_entity_poly.type
_entity_poly.pdbx_seq_one_letter_code
_entity_poly.pdbx_strand_id
1 'polypeptide(L)'
;MPFEKGKSGNPKTQWKKGQSGNPNGRRNSAKDILNQILDTDVDDRTRKEILLDKLVSMAQRGNLPAIKEVLDRTEGKSTEHVITEISKPLQVLNFGDAELDNAE
;
A
#
# COMPACT_ATOMS: atom_id res chain seq x y z
N MET A 1 13.20 -22.73 -34.12
CA MET A 1 12.97 -21.27 -34.25
C MET A 1 13.35 -20.61 -32.93
N PRO A 2 14.23 -19.59 -32.92
CA PRO A 2 14.58 -18.89 -31.70
C PRO A 2 13.43 -18.00 -31.24
N PHE A 3 13.12 -18.01 -29.95
CA PHE A 3 12.15 -17.10 -29.35
C PHE A 3 12.78 -15.71 -29.21
N GLU A 4 12.21 -14.68 -29.84
CA GLU A 4 12.64 -13.29 -29.61
C GLU A 4 12.16 -12.83 -28.23
N LYS A 5 13.09 -12.33 -27.41
CA LYS A 5 12.80 -11.81 -26.07
C LYS A 5 11.75 -10.70 -26.17
N GLY A 6 10.57 -10.92 -25.58
CA GLY A 6 9.46 -9.97 -25.59
C GLY A 6 8.37 -10.25 -26.63
N LYS A 7 8.47 -11.30 -27.44
CA LYS A 7 7.37 -11.78 -28.29
C LYS A 7 6.91 -13.15 -27.80
N SER A 8 5.76 -13.20 -27.13
CA SER A 8 5.06 -14.47 -26.89
C SER A 8 4.48 -14.97 -28.21
N GLY A 9 4.50 -16.30 -28.44
CA GLY A 9 3.95 -16.90 -29.66
C GLY A 9 2.46 -16.64 -29.92
N ASN A 10 1.74 -16.07 -28.94
CA ASN A 10 0.38 -15.58 -29.10
C ASN A 10 0.30 -14.08 -28.70
N PRO A 11 0.10 -13.14 -29.64
CA PRO A 11 0.00 -11.70 -29.37
C PRO A 11 -1.19 -11.32 -28.48
N LYS A 12 -2.26 -12.13 -28.43
CA LYS A 12 -3.47 -11.83 -27.64
C LYS A 12 -3.28 -12.01 -26.13
N THR A 13 -2.32 -12.84 -25.72
CA THR A 13 -2.04 -13.15 -24.31
C THR A 13 -0.86 -12.36 -23.76
N GLN A 14 -0.32 -11.42 -24.54
CA GLN A 14 0.83 -10.61 -24.12
C GLN A 14 0.39 -9.56 -23.09
N TRP A 15 1.14 -9.47 -21.99
CA TRP A 15 0.96 -8.41 -21.00
C TRP A 15 1.18 -7.04 -21.62
N LYS A 16 0.20 -6.14 -21.50
CA LYS A 16 0.32 -4.77 -22.00
C LYS A 16 1.19 -3.96 -21.04
N LYS A 17 2.13 -3.18 -21.58
CA LYS A 17 2.96 -2.28 -20.79
C LYS A 17 2.06 -1.30 -20.01
N GLY A 18 2.22 -1.24 -18.69
CA GLY A 18 1.39 -0.42 -17.80
C GLY A 18 0.11 -1.07 -17.30
N GLN A 19 -0.22 -2.29 -17.75
CA GLN A 19 -1.35 -3.06 -17.23
C GLN A 19 -0.83 -4.09 -16.21
N SER A 20 -1.30 -3.98 -14.96
CA SER A 20 -1.01 -4.99 -13.94
C SER A 20 -1.49 -6.36 -14.42
N GLY A 21 -0.68 -7.39 -14.20
CA GLY A 21 -1.05 -8.74 -14.58
C GLY A 21 -2.22 -9.32 -13.77
N ASN A 22 -2.56 -8.63 -12.67
CA ASN A 22 -3.74 -8.92 -11.87
C ASN A 22 -4.50 -7.62 -11.55
N PRO A 23 -5.36 -7.14 -12.47
CA PRO A 23 -6.07 -5.86 -12.31
C PRO A 23 -6.94 -5.81 -11.06
N ASN A 24 -7.55 -6.93 -10.67
CA ASN A 24 -8.46 -7.02 -9.51
C ASN A 24 -7.76 -7.50 -8.24
N GLY A 25 -6.43 -7.61 -8.24
CA GLY A 25 -5.67 -8.07 -7.09
C GLY A 25 -6.07 -9.47 -6.60
N ARG A 26 -5.79 -9.76 -5.33
CA ARG A 26 -6.13 -11.06 -4.74
C ARG A 26 -7.64 -11.16 -4.53
N ARG A 27 -8.30 -11.99 -5.33
CA ARG A 27 -9.73 -12.30 -5.18
C ARG A 27 -9.97 -13.12 -3.91
N ASN A 28 -11.13 -12.93 -3.27
CA ASN A 28 -11.53 -13.59 -2.02
C ASN A 28 -10.56 -13.32 -0.86
N SER A 29 -10.04 -12.09 -0.79
CA SER A 29 -9.32 -11.65 0.38
C SER A 29 -10.27 -11.48 1.57
N ALA A 30 -9.75 -11.53 2.80
CA ALA A 30 -10.56 -11.26 4.00
C ALA A 30 -11.25 -9.88 3.93
N LYS A 31 -10.59 -8.89 3.27
CA LYS A 31 -11.16 -7.57 3.00
C LYS A 31 -12.43 -7.66 2.15
N ASP A 32 -12.42 -8.47 1.09
CA ASP A 32 -13.56 -8.56 0.18
C ASP A 32 -14.78 -9.18 0.88
N ILE A 33 -14.55 -10.25 1.64
CA ILE A 33 -15.58 -10.92 2.43
C ILE A 33 -16.13 -9.96 3.51
N LEU A 34 -15.24 -9.25 4.20
CA LEU A 34 -15.64 -8.29 5.22
C LEU A 34 -16.46 -7.14 4.63
N ASN A 35 -16.05 -6.59 3.49
CA ASN A 35 -16.83 -5.55 2.81
C ASN A 35 -18.23 -6.06 2.43
N GLN A 36 -18.32 -7.26 1.88
CA GLN A 36 -19.62 -7.87 1.55
C GLN A 36 -20.52 -8.02 2.78
N ILE A 37 -19.97 -8.45 3.93
CA ILE A 37 -20.70 -8.55 5.20
C ILE A 37 -21.14 -7.16 5.67
N LEU A 38 -20.26 -6.17 5.57
CA LEU A 38 -20.49 -4.82 6.06
C LEU A 38 -21.49 -4.03 5.21
N ASP A 39 -21.55 -4.29 3.91
CA ASP A 39 -22.48 -3.68 2.95
C ASP A 39 -23.86 -4.37 2.95
N THR A 40 -24.06 -5.39 3.79
CA THR A 40 -25.39 -6.01 3.95
C THR A 40 -26.32 -5.10 4.76
N ASP A 41 -27.55 -4.93 4.29
CA ASP A 41 -28.61 -4.21 4.99
C ASP A 41 -29.17 -5.02 6.16
N VAL A 42 -29.36 -4.34 7.29
CA VAL A 42 -30.02 -4.83 8.51
C VAL A 42 -30.93 -3.71 9.00
N ASP A 43 -32.24 -3.93 8.99
CA ASP A 43 -33.26 -2.97 9.45
C ASP A 43 -33.07 -1.57 8.80
N ASP A 44 -33.08 -1.54 7.46
CA ASP A 44 -32.94 -0.34 6.61
C ASP A 44 -31.62 0.44 6.76
N ARG A 45 -30.63 -0.15 7.44
CA ARG A 45 -29.28 0.42 7.60
C ARG A 45 -28.21 -0.59 7.25
N THR A 46 -27.10 -0.11 6.69
CA THR A 46 -25.95 -1.01 6.48
C THR A 46 -25.27 -1.34 7.80
N ARG A 47 -24.63 -2.51 7.90
CA ARG A 47 -23.83 -2.83 9.11
C ARG A 47 -22.70 -1.82 9.35
N LYS A 48 -22.21 -1.14 8.31
CA LYS A 48 -21.25 -0.02 8.43
C LYS A 48 -21.84 1.13 9.24
N GLU A 49 -23.07 1.54 8.96
CA GLU A 49 -23.74 2.61 9.69
C GLU A 49 -23.92 2.27 11.16
N ILE A 50 -24.33 1.04 11.46
CA ILE A 50 -24.48 0.57 12.85
C ILE A 50 -23.14 0.59 13.60
N LEU A 51 -22.04 0.24 12.94
CA LEU A 51 -20.70 0.31 13.53
C LEU A 51 -20.24 1.75 13.77
N LEU A 52 -20.50 2.66 12.83
CA LEU A 52 -20.18 4.08 12.98
C LEU A 52 -20.99 4.73 14.10
N ASP A 53 -22.27 4.39 14.24
CA ASP A 53 -23.10 4.85 15.35
C ASP A 53 -22.52 4.42 16.71
N LYS A 54 -22.08 3.16 16.82
CA LYS A 54 -21.36 2.66 18.01
C LYS A 54 -20.05 3.40 18.25
N LEU A 55 -19.28 3.70 17.21
CA LEU A 55 -18.03 4.46 17.32
C LEU A 55 -18.28 5.86 17.90
N VAL A 56 -19.28 6.57 17.37
CA VAL A 56 -19.69 7.89 17.86
C VAL A 56 -20.19 7.80 19.31
N SER A 57 -20.99 6.79 19.64
CA SER A 57 -21.46 6.54 21.00
C SER A 57 -20.30 6.29 21.98
N MET A 58 -19.25 5.57 21.57
CA MET A 58 -18.04 5.39 22.38
C MET A 58 -17.27 6.69 22.55
N ALA A 59 -17.17 7.50 21.50
CA ALA A 59 -16.54 8.82 21.57
C ALA A 59 -17.27 9.75 22.55
N GLN A 60 -18.61 9.79 22.49
CA GLN A 60 -19.45 10.56 23.41
C GLN A 60 -19.30 10.14 24.88
N ARG A 61 -19.02 8.85 25.14
CA ARG A 61 -18.72 8.35 26.49
C ARG A 61 -17.30 8.68 26.98
N GLY A 62 -16.47 9.32 26.18
CA GLY A 62 -15.11 9.72 26.56
C GLY A 62 -14.01 8.72 26.18
N ASN A 63 -14.27 7.75 25.30
CA ASN A 63 -13.23 6.85 24.80
C ASN A 63 -12.27 7.63 23.87
N LEU A 64 -11.08 7.97 24.37
CA LEU A 64 -10.07 8.74 23.64
C LEU A 64 -9.70 8.16 22.25
N PRO A 65 -9.43 6.85 22.10
CA PRO A 65 -9.24 6.23 20.78
C PRO A 65 -10.40 6.48 19.81
N ALA A 66 -11.65 6.37 20.28
CA ALA A 66 -12.83 6.59 19.43
C ALA A 66 -12.97 8.07 19.05
N ILE A 67 -12.73 9.00 19.98
CA ILE A 67 -12.72 10.45 19.71
C ILE A 67 -11.67 10.76 18.65
N LYS A 68 -10.46 10.22 18.79
CA LYS A 68 -9.38 10.42 17.81
C LYS A 68 -9.77 9.91 16.43
N GLU A 69 -10.30 8.69 16.32
CA GLU A 69 -10.73 8.13 15.03
C GLU A 69 -11.82 8.99 14.39
N VAL A 70 -12.81 9.47 15.16
CA VAL A 70 -13.85 10.36 14.64
C VAL A 70 -13.24 11.66 14.10
N LEU A 71 -12.35 12.32 14.87
CA LEU A 71 -11.68 13.55 14.44
C LEU A 71 -10.79 13.35 13.21
N ASP A 72 -10.01 12.28 13.17
CA ASP A 72 -9.13 11.95 12.04
C ASP A 72 -9.94 11.73 10.73
N ARG A 73 -11.20 11.29 10.84
CA ARG A 73 -12.11 11.09 9.69
C ARG A 73 -12.84 12.35 9.25
N THR A 74 -13.15 13.27 10.17
CA THR A 74 -13.89 14.51 9.85
C THR A 74 -12.96 15.67 9.50
N GLU A 75 -11.92 15.88 10.31
CA GLU A 75 -10.97 17.00 10.17
C GLU A 75 -9.72 16.59 9.36
N GLY A 76 -9.54 15.28 9.15
CA GLY A 76 -8.35 14.73 8.54
C GLY A 76 -7.22 14.52 9.55
N LYS A 77 -6.31 13.61 9.21
CA LYS A 77 -5.15 13.30 10.05
C LYS A 77 -4.01 14.27 9.77
N SER A 78 -3.33 14.71 10.83
CA SER A 78 -2.10 15.50 10.69
C SER A 78 -1.02 14.72 9.92
N THR A 79 -0.20 15.44 9.15
CA THR A 79 0.89 14.85 8.38
C THR A 79 1.94 14.27 9.33
N GLU A 80 2.15 12.95 9.26
CA GLU A 80 3.21 12.30 10.03
C GLU A 80 4.57 12.54 9.36
N HIS A 81 5.48 13.20 10.06
CA HIS A 81 6.87 13.35 9.63
C HIS A 81 7.71 12.21 10.19
N VAL A 82 8.22 11.34 9.32
CA VAL A 82 9.19 10.31 9.69
C VAL A 82 10.60 10.83 9.42
N ILE A 83 11.34 11.14 10.47
CA ILE A 83 12.76 11.45 10.37
C ILE A 83 13.49 10.13 10.14
N THR A 84 13.90 9.87 8.90
CA THR A 84 14.70 8.69 8.57
C THR A 84 16.17 9.05 8.66
N GLU A 85 16.85 8.58 9.70
CA GLU A 85 18.30 8.68 9.80
C GLU A 85 18.93 7.66 8.84
N ILE A 86 19.29 8.14 7.64
CA ILE A 86 20.05 7.33 6.70
C ILE A 86 21.50 7.27 7.21
N SER A 87 21.83 6.22 7.95
CA SER A 87 23.21 5.85 8.27
C SER A 87 23.94 5.49 6.97
N LYS A 88 24.53 6.49 6.29
CA LYS A 88 25.50 6.22 5.24
C LYS A 88 26.74 5.61 5.88
N PRO A 89 27.23 4.45 5.43
CA PRO A 89 28.48 3.91 5.94
C PRO A 89 29.63 4.89 5.64
N LEU A 90 30.50 5.10 6.61
CA LEU A 90 31.73 5.90 6.44
C LEU A 90 32.61 5.18 5.40
N GLN A 91 32.88 5.84 4.27
CA GLN A 91 33.81 5.33 3.26
C GLN A 91 35.24 5.61 3.72
N VAL A 92 35.93 4.59 4.24
CA VAL A 92 37.27 4.73 4.84
C VAL A 92 38.39 4.63 3.78
N LEU A 93 38.14 3.94 2.67
CA LEU A 93 39.14 3.71 1.64
C LEU A 93 38.55 4.03 0.26
N ASN A 94 39.23 4.93 -0.46
CA ASN A 94 38.95 5.25 -1.85
C ASN A 94 40.18 4.80 -2.64
N PHE A 95 40.09 3.62 -3.26
CA PHE A 95 41.15 3.16 -4.16
C PHE A 95 40.90 3.85 -5.50
N GLY A 96 41.60 4.96 -5.73
CA GLY A 96 41.69 5.55 -7.05
C GLY A 96 42.49 4.62 -7.95
N ASP A 97 42.07 4.51 -9.21
CA ASP A 97 42.82 3.82 -10.26
C ASP A 97 44.11 4.61 -10.51
N ALA A 98 45.15 4.32 -9.71
CA ALA A 98 46.50 4.75 -10.01
C ALA A 98 46.93 4.00 -11.27
N GLU A 99 47.09 4.77 -12.34
CA GLU A 99 47.53 4.34 -13.66
C GLU A 99 48.66 3.31 -13.56
N LEU A 100 48.43 2.13 -14.14
CA LEU A 100 49.50 1.20 -14.53
C LEU A 100 50.15 1.73 -15.80
N ASP A 101 50.76 2.92 -15.73
CA ASP A 101 51.70 3.38 -16.75
C ASP A 101 53.12 3.17 -16.20
N ASN A 102 53.91 2.44 -17.01
CA ASN A 102 55.33 2.12 -16.87
C ASN A 102 55.67 0.81 -16.13
N ALA A 103 55.48 -0.31 -16.83
CA ALA A 103 56.48 -1.38 -16.82
C ALA A 103 56.48 -2.12 -18.17
N GLU A 104 57.63 -2.02 -18.84
CA GLU A 104 58.12 -2.67 -20.08
C GLU A 104 57.89 -1.95 -21.41
#